data_AF-D8M7V2-F1
#
_entry.id   AF-D8M7V2-F1
#
_cell.length_a   1.000
_cell.length_b   1.000
_cell.length_c   1.000
_cell.angle_alpha   90.00
_cell.angle_beta   90.00
_cell.angle_gamma   90.00
#
_symmetry.space_group_name_H-M   'P 1'
#
loop_
_entity.id
_entity.type
_entity.pdbx_description
1 polymer ?
#
loop_
_entity_poly.entity_id
_entity_poly.type
_entity_poly.pdbx_seq_one_letter_code
_entity_poly.pdbx_strand_id
1 'polypeptide(L)'
;MFRHCVKLLFVPFYFVRFPDFFLGDQFTSHSQTLVDLLHVLVSLFTGSFLYFRDPFASYSPTTLSVIQISLSILPQFIRLAQNLRRYHDSKELYPSIYNGIKYLLSIIANSLVLFKLPYFCAQFIYTIYALCWDLHEDWGLLRIRQDKTLLRAKCLIPYPVAYYLAIVNNTILRFAWILKLFIVIMNSENQNKMLLVFGCIEVIRRNIWNVFRMENEQVNNCGKFR
;
A
#
# COMPACT_ATOMS: atom_id res chain seq x y z
N MET A 1 12.78 12.35 -10.12
CA MET A 1 11.68 11.42 -9.80
C MET A 1 11.79 10.10 -10.57
N PHE A 2 11.77 10.11 -11.91
CA PHE A 2 11.84 8.90 -12.76
C PHE A 2 12.95 7.89 -12.39
N ARG A 3 14.18 8.38 -12.14
CA ARG A 3 15.31 7.53 -11.70
C ARG A 3 15.00 6.69 -10.45
N HIS A 4 14.26 7.24 -9.49
CA HIS A 4 13.91 6.52 -8.27
C HIS A 4 12.81 5.48 -8.51
N CYS A 5 11.87 5.75 -9.42
CA CYS A 5 10.86 4.76 -9.84
C CYS A 5 11.53 3.54 -10.50
N VAL A 6 12.50 3.76 -11.39
CA VAL A 6 13.26 2.68 -12.02
C VAL A 6 14.07 1.89 -10.97
N LYS A 7 14.69 2.59 -10.01
CA LYS A 7 15.44 1.94 -8.92
C LYS A 7 14.60 0.96 -8.11
N LEU A 8 13.30 1.19 -7.92
CA LEU A 8 12.43 0.25 -7.20
C LEU A 8 12.53 -1.18 -7.74
N LEU A 9 12.76 -1.34 -9.05
CA LEU A 9 12.88 -2.65 -9.70
C LEU A 9 14.19 -3.37 -9.40
N PHE A 10 15.20 -2.66 -8.89
CA PHE A 10 16.55 -3.18 -8.62
C PHE A 10 16.83 -3.38 -7.13
N VAL A 11 15.81 -3.33 -6.26
CA VAL A 11 15.97 -3.70 -4.86
C VAL A 11 16.26 -5.21 -4.81
N PRO A 12 17.26 -5.71 -4.04
CA PRO A 12 17.99 -5.06 -2.94
C PRO A 12 19.43 -4.60 -3.29
N PHE A 13 19.76 -4.38 -4.56
CA PHE A 13 21.15 -4.19 -5.02
C PHE A 13 21.72 -2.78 -4.79
N TYR A 14 21.01 -1.92 -4.06
CA TYR A 14 21.45 -0.55 -3.79
C TYR A 14 20.98 -0.07 -2.40
N PHE A 15 21.63 0.98 -1.92
CA PHE A 15 21.27 1.63 -0.65
C PHE A 15 19.92 2.36 -0.76
N VAL A 16 18.95 1.97 0.06
CA VAL A 16 17.58 2.50 0.03
C VAL A 16 17.49 3.82 0.78
N ARG A 17 17.28 4.94 0.06
CA ARG A 17 17.08 6.26 0.66
C ARG A 17 15.61 6.53 0.92
N PHE A 18 15.31 7.61 1.65
CA PHE A 18 13.93 8.03 1.93
C PHE A 18 13.06 8.16 0.66
N PRO A 19 13.50 8.81 -0.45
CA PRO A 19 12.67 8.90 -1.65
C PRO A 19 12.33 7.53 -2.26
N ASP A 20 13.27 6.58 -2.25
CA ASP A 20 13.04 5.22 -2.75
C ASP A 20 12.02 4.48 -1.86
N PHE A 21 12.13 4.69 -0.55
CA PHE A 21 11.22 4.10 0.43
C PHE A 21 9.81 4.68 0.34
N PHE A 22 9.71 6.01 0.20
CA PHE A 22 8.46 6.75 0.05
C PHE A 22 7.73 6.38 -1.25
N LEU A 23 8.45 6.28 -2.37
CA LEU A 23 7.88 5.82 -3.65
C LEU A 23 7.45 4.36 -3.59
N GLY A 24 8.18 3.53 -2.86
CA GLY A 24 7.75 2.17 -2.58
C GLY A 24 6.36 2.13 -1.92
N ASP A 25 6.11 2.98 -0.93
CA ASP A 25 4.79 3.04 -0.28
C ASP A 25 3.68 3.45 -1.25
N GLN A 26 3.98 4.34 -2.21
CA GLN A 26 3.03 4.65 -3.29
C GLN A 26 2.74 3.42 -4.16
N PHE A 27 3.80 2.68 -4.51
CA PHE A 27 3.69 1.50 -5.37
C PHE A 27 2.74 0.44 -4.79
N THR A 28 2.66 0.31 -3.46
CA THR A 28 1.70 -0.61 -2.81
C THR A 28 0.22 -0.28 -3.01
N SER A 29 -0.11 0.95 -3.38
CA SER A 29 -1.49 1.35 -3.71
C SER A 29 -1.84 1.06 -5.18
N HIS A 30 -0.87 0.62 -6.00
CA HIS A 30 -1.04 0.43 -7.44
C HIS A 30 -1.25 -1.02 -7.89
N SER A 31 -1.49 -1.97 -6.97
CA SER A 31 -1.72 -3.39 -7.32
C SER A 31 -2.80 -3.59 -8.41
N GLN A 32 -3.95 -2.91 -8.29
CA GLN A 32 -5.00 -2.97 -9.31
C GLN A 32 -4.56 -2.28 -10.62
N THR A 33 -3.95 -1.10 -10.50
CA THR A 33 -3.44 -0.34 -11.65
C THR A 33 -2.44 -1.16 -12.48
N LEU A 34 -1.65 -2.04 -11.86
CA LEU A 34 -0.75 -2.94 -12.57
C LEU A 34 -1.49 -3.98 -13.42
N VAL A 35 -2.59 -4.52 -12.91
CA VAL A 35 -3.46 -5.45 -13.65
C VAL A 35 -4.11 -4.75 -14.84
N ASP A 36 -4.62 -3.54 -14.62
CA ASP A 36 -5.25 -2.74 -15.67
C ASP A 36 -4.22 -2.31 -16.73
N LEU A 37 -3.01 -1.93 -16.30
CA LEU A 37 -1.91 -1.59 -17.19
C LEU A 37 -1.50 -2.78 -18.06
N LEU A 38 -1.41 -3.99 -17.48
CA LEU A 38 -1.11 -5.19 -18.27
C LEU A 38 -2.20 -5.46 -19.31
N HIS A 39 -3.48 -5.35 -18.94
CA HIS A 39 -4.60 -5.47 -19.90
C HIS A 39 -4.47 -4.47 -21.05
N VAL A 40 -4.20 -3.20 -20.74
CA VAL A 40 -4.03 -2.14 -21.76
C VAL A 40 -2.85 -2.46 -22.67
N LEU A 41 -1.70 -2.83 -22.12
CA LEU A 41 -0.51 -3.17 -22.91
C LEU A 41 -0.78 -4.35 -23.86
N VAL A 42 -1.37 -5.44 -23.36
CA VAL A 42 -1.70 -6.60 -24.20
C VAL A 42 -2.72 -6.22 -25.28
N SER A 43 -3.72 -5.40 -24.94
CA SER A 43 -4.71 -4.92 -25.91
C SER A 43 -4.06 -4.11 -27.04
N LEU A 44 -3.10 -3.23 -26.69
CA LEU A 44 -2.36 -2.43 -27.67
C LEU A 44 -1.47 -3.31 -28.55
N PHE A 45 -0.73 -4.27 -27.97
CA PHE A 45 0.16 -5.16 -28.72
C PHE A 45 -0.59 -6.11 -29.66
N THR A 46 -1.75 -6.60 -29.25
CA THR A 46 -2.57 -7.53 -30.05
C THR A 46 -3.51 -6.81 -31.03
N GLY A 47 -3.65 -5.49 -30.90
CA GLY A 47 -4.65 -4.72 -31.65
C GLY A 47 -6.09 -5.09 -31.30
N SER A 48 -6.33 -5.76 -30.16
CA SER A 48 -7.65 -6.30 -29.80
C SER A 48 -8.73 -5.22 -29.67
N PHE A 49 -8.31 -4.00 -29.31
CA PHE A 49 -9.19 -2.83 -29.20
C PHE A 49 -9.83 -2.44 -30.54
N LEU A 50 -9.18 -2.69 -31.68
CA LEU A 50 -9.74 -2.43 -33.02
C LEU A 50 -10.94 -3.32 -33.33
N TYR A 51 -11.01 -4.49 -32.68
CA TYR A 51 -12.04 -5.50 -32.91
C TYR A 51 -12.99 -5.65 -31.71
N PHE A 52 -12.92 -4.74 -30.72
CA PHE A 52 -13.69 -4.80 -29.48
C PHE A 52 -13.60 -6.17 -28.77
N ARG A 53 -12.42 -6.81 -28.81
CA ARG A 53 -12.17 -8.08 -28.14
C ARG A 53 -11.36 -7.87 -26.86
N ASP A 54 -11.79 -8.51 -25.80
CA ASP A 54 -11.01 -8.63 -24.57
C ASP A 54 -9.90 -9.69 -24.79
N PRO A 55 -8.61 -9.31 -24.76
CA PRO A 55 -7.52 -10.26 -24.97
C PRO A 55 -7.42 -11.29 -23.84
N PHE A 56 -8.00 -11.03 -22.67
CA PHE A 56 -7.93 -11.92 -21.51
C PHE A 56 -9.08 -12.93 -21.50
N ALA A 57 -10.11 -12.75 -22.34
CA ALA A 57 -11.25 -13.67 -22.44
C ALA A 57 -10.84 -15.07 -22.91
N SER A 58 -9.71 -15.21 -23.62
CA SER A 58 -9.17 -16.51 -24.05
C SER A 58 -8.33 -17.21 -22.98
N TYR A 59 -8.04 -16.56 -21.85
CA TYR A 59 -7.21 -17.14 -20.80
C TYR A 59 -8.02 -18.05 -19.88
N SER A 60 -7.38 -19.11 -19.40
CA SER A 60 -7.99 -19.98 -18.39
C SER A 60 -8.19 -19.21 -17.07
N PRO A 61 -9.19 -19.58 -16.26
CA PRO A 61 -9.39 -18.99 -14.93
C PRO A 61 -8.13 -19.07 -14.04
N THR A 62 -7.36 -20.15 -14.17
CA THR A 62 -6.09 -20.34 -13.47
C THR A 62 -5.05 -19.31 -13.90
N THR A 63 -4.90 -19.09 -15.21
CA THR A 63 -3.97 -18.08 -15.76
C THR A 63 -4.34 -16.68 -15.27
N LEU A 64 -5.62 -16.31 -15.30
CA LEU A 64 -6.11 -15.02 -14.82
C LEU A 64 -5.82 -14.82 -13.32
N SER A 65 -6.05 -15.87 -12.52
CA SER A 65 -5.77 -15.86 -11.08
C SER A 65 -4.28 -15.67 -10.80
N VAL A 66 -3.41 -16.37 -11.54
CA VAL A 66 -1.96 -16.22 -11.41
C VAL A 66 -1.52 -14.79 -11.73
N ILE A 67 -2.00 -14.22 -12.84
CA ILE A 67 -1.69 -12.84 -13.23
C ILE A 67 -2.10 -11.85 -12.10
N GLN A 68 -3.33 -11.97 -11.60
CA GLN A 68 -3.85 -11.09 -10.56
C GLN A 68 -3.05 -11.21 -9.25
N ILE A 69 -2.76 -12.44 -8.81
CA ILE A 69 -1.99 -12.69 -7.58
C ILE A 69 -0.57 -12.16 -7.72
N SER A 70 0.12 -12.46 -8.83
CA SER A 70 1.49 -12.01 -9.06
C SER A 70 1.61 -10.49 -9.06
N LEU A 71 0.72 -9.79 -9.76
CA LEU A 71 0.74 -8.32 -9.82
C LEU A 71 0.31 -7.68 -8.49
N SER A 72 -0.51 -8.34 -7.69
CA SER A 72 -0.87 -7.87 -6.35
C SER A 72 0.26 -8.03 -5.34
N ILE A 73 1.02 -9.12 -5.44
CA ILE A 73 2.16 -9.43 -4.55
C ILE A 73 3.38 -8.57 -4.89
N LEU A 74 3.62 -8.26 -6.17
CA LEU A 74 4.84 -7.60 -6.63
C LEU A 74 5.18 -6.30 -5.84
N PRO A 75 4.25 -5.35 -5.63
CA PRO A 75 4.54 -4.15 -4.83
C PRO A 75 4.93 -4.45 -3.38
N GLN A 76 4.25 -5.43 -2.76
CA GLN A 76 4.51 -5.83 -1.38
C GLN A 76 5.87 -6.51 -1.25
N PHE A 77 6.24 -7.33 -2.25
CA PHE A 77 7.55 -7.97 -2.32
C PHE A 77 8.68 -6.94 -2.43
N ILE A 78 8.55 -5.94 -3.31
CA ILE A 78 9.54 -4.87 -3.42
C ILE A 78 9.70 -4.14 -2.08
N ARG A 79 8.60 -3.87 -1.37
CA ARG A 79 8.68 -3.26 -0.03
C ARG A 79 9.35 -4.16 0.99
N LEU A 80 9.03 -5.44 1.02
CA LEU A 80 9.71 -6.39 1.90
C LEU A 80 11.22 -6.37 1.63
N ALA A 81 11.62 -6.46 0.36
CA ALA A 81 13.03 -6.41 -0.04
C ALA A 81 13.70 -5.09 0.36
N GLN A 82 13.01 -3.94 0.27
CA GLN A 82 13.54 -2.65 0.73
C GLN A 82 13.78 -2.63 2.23
N ASN A 83 12.86 -3.19 3.02
CA ASN A 83 12.99 -3.26 4.47
C ASN A 83 14.11 -4.21 4.92
N LEU A 84 14.24 -5.37 4.25
CA LEU A 84 15.35 -6.29 4.46
C LEU A 84 16.69 -5.66 4.08
N ARG A 85 16.74 -4.90 2.98
CA ARG A 85 17.94 -4.17 2.59
C ARG A 85 18.32 -3.09 3.61
N ARG A 86 17.36 -2.32 4.11
CA ARG A 86 17.60 -1.35 5.18
C ARG A 86 18.12 -2.01 6.45
N TYR A 87 17.57 -3.15 6.85
CA TYR A 87 18.08 -3.94 7.97
C TYR A 87 19.51 -4.44 7.72
N HIS A 88 19.79 -4.94 6.52
CA HIS A 88 21.13 -5.39 6.16
C HIS A 88 22.17 -4.27 6.35
N ASP A 89 21.82 -3.04 5.95
CA ASP A 89 22.71 -1.89 5.97
C ASP A 89 22.80 -1.22 7.36
N SER A 90 21.71 -1.11 8.12
CA SER A 90 21.72 -0.47 9.45
C SER A 90 21.96 -1.42 10.61
N LYS A 91 21.72 -2.73 10.43
CA LYS A 91 21.65 -3.77 11.48
C LYS A 91 20.61 -3.50 12.59
N GLU A 92 19.73 -2.52 12.39
CA GLU A 92 18.67 -2.19 13.34
C GLU A 92 17.38 -2.95 13.00
N LEU A 93 16.93 -3.80 13.93
CA LEU A 93 15.68 -4.55 13.78
C LEU A 93 14.48 -3.60 13.64
N TYR A 94 14.39 -2.60 14.52
CA TYR A 94 13.36 -1.57 14.45
C TYR A 94 13.97 -0.29 13.88
N PRO A 95 13.29 0.40 12.92
CA PRO A 95 11.97 0.08 12.36
C PRO A 95 11.99 -0.92 11.19
N SER A 96 13.16 -1.28 10.66
CA SER A 96 13.31 -1.96 9.36
C SER A 96 12.54 -3.28 9.26
N ILE A 97 12.80 -4.25 10.14
CA ILE A 97 12.17 -5.58 10.10
C ILE A 97 10.69 -5.51 10.48
N TYR A 98 10.34 -4.69 11.47
CA TYR A 98 8.95 -4.52 11.88
C TYR A 98 8.09 -3.96 10.73
N ASN A 99 8.59 -2.97 10.00
CA ASN A 99 7.90 -2.52 8.80
C ASN A 99 7.86 -3.61 7.72
N GLY A 100 8.92 -4.43 7.60
CA GLY A 100 8.96 -5.60 6.72
C GLY A 100 7.84 -6.62 6.99
N ILE A 101 7.54 -6.91 8.26
CA ILE A 101 6.48 -7.84 8.68
C ILE A 101 5.13 -7.42 8.09
N LYS A 102 4.83 -6.11 8.07
CA LYS A 102 3.61 -5.57 7.44
C LYS A 102 3.46 -6.07 6.00
N TYR A 103 4.51 -5.97 5.19
CA TYR A 103 4.45 -6.39 3.79
C TYR A 103 4.46 -7.91 3.63
N LEU A 104 5.17 -8.64 4.50
CA LEU A 104 5.12 -10.10 4.54
C LEU A 104 3.70 -10.61 4.81
N LEU A 105 2.99 -10.04 5.80
CA LEU A 105 1.60 -10.37 6.10
C LEU A 105 0.69 -10.09 4.89
N SER A 106 0.93 -8.98 4.17
CA SER A 106 0.20 -8.68 2.94
C SER A 106 0.43 -9.73 1.85
N ILE A 107 1.68 -10.19 1.67
CA ILE A 107 2.01 -11.24 0.69
C ILE A 107 1.27 -12.53 1.05
N ILE A 108 1.31 -12.95 2.33
CA ILE A 108 0.60 -14.14 2.80
C ILE A 108 -0.90 -14.03 2.54
N ALA A 109 -1.52 -12.89 2.85
CA ALA A 109 -2.93 -12.66 2.58
C ALA A 109 -3.24 -12.78 1.07
N ASN A 110 -2.48 -12.11 0.21
CA ASN A 110 -2.71 -12.15 -1.24
C ASN A 110 -2.50 -13.55 -1.84
N SER A 111 -1.57 -14.35 -1.32
CA SER A 111 -1.38 -15.75 -1.74
C SER A 111 -2.57 -16.64 -1.41
N LEU A 112 -3.39 -16.25 -0.42
CA LEU A 112 -4.56 -17.01 0.02
C LEU A 112 -5.86 -16.53 -0.63
N VAL A 113 -5.84 -15.57 -1.57
CA VAL A 113 -7.05 -14.92 -2.11
C VAL A 113 -8.10 -15.88 -2.68
N LEU A 114 -7.68 -17.05 -3.18
CA LEU A 114 -8.58 -18.09 -3.69
C LEU A 114 -9.34 -18.84 -2.59
N PHE A 115 -8.85 -18.79 -1.34
CA PHE A 115 -9.45 -19.44 -0.17
C PHE A 115 -10.13 -18.40 0.71
N LYS A 116 -11.45 -18.21 0.55
CA LYS A 116 -12.22 -17.11 1.16
C LYS A 116 -11.96 -16.91 2.67
N LEU A 117 -12.07 -17.98 3.48
CA LEU A 117 -11.91 -17.89 4.93
C LEU A 117 -10.44 -17.64 5.34
N PRO A 118 -9.44 -18.41 4.85
CA PRO A 118 -8.02 -18.10 5.07
C PRO A 118 -7.62 -16.69 4.62
N TYR A 119 -8.07 -16.25 3.44
CA TYR A 119 -7.86 -14.89 2.95
C TYR A 119 -8.39 -13.86 3.92
N PHE A 120 -9.65 -14.00 4.35
CA PHE A 120 -10.29 -13.07 5.27
C PHE A 120 -9.49 -12.94 6.58
N CYS A 121 -9.10 -14.06 7.19
CA CYS A 121 -8.31 -14.07 8.43
C CYS A 121 -6.93 -13.42 8.23
N ALA A 122 -6.21 -13.80 7.18
CA ALA A 122 -4.86 -13.26 6.90
C ALA A 122 -4.91 -11.77 6.56
N GLN A 123 -5.89 -11.35 5.74
CA GLN A 123 -6.10 -9.95 5.37
C GLN A 123 -6.53 -9.10 6.57
N PHE A 124 -7.33 -9.65 7.49
CA PHE A 124 -7.70 -8.98 8.73
C PHE A 124 -6.47 -8.79 9.65
N ILE A 125 -5.65 -9.82 9.84
CA ILE A 125 -4.39 -9.73 10.61
C ILE A 125 -3.46 -8.67 10.01
N TYR A 126 -3.26 -8.71 8.69
CA TYR A 126 -2.49 -7.69 7.97
C TYR A 126 -3.04 -6.28 8.21
N THR A 127 -4.37 -6.13 8.09
CA THR A 127 -5.07 -4.84 8.26
C THR A 127 -4.85 -4.25 9.65
N ILE A 128 -4.98 -5.07 10.69
CA ILE A 128 -4.75 -4.64 12.08
C ILE A 128 -3.29 -4.28 12.31
N TYR A 129 -2.35 -5.13 11.87
CA TYR A 129 -0.92 -4.83 12.01
C TYR A 129 -0.55 -3.51 11.32
N ALA A 130 -1.00 -3.32 10.08
CA ALA A 130 -0.73 -2.13 9.32
C ALA A 130 -1.41 -0.88 9.91
N LEU A 131 -2.60 -1.02 10.50
CA LEU A 131 -3.25 0.07 11.23
C LEU A 131 -2.46 0.47 12.47
N CYS A 132 -2.04 -0.50 13.29
CA CYS A 132 -1.20 -0.24 14.46
C CYS A 132 0.11 0.46 14.07
N TRP A 133 0.74 0.01 12.98
CA TRP A 133 1.93 0.65 12.41
C TRP A 133 1.66 2.11 12.04
N ASP A 134 0.60 2.38 11.27
CA ASP A 134 0.25 3.74 10.88
C ASP A 134 0.01 4.63 12.11
N LEU A 135 -0.80 4.17 13.07
CA LEU A 135 -1.14 4.94 14.28
C LEU A 135 0.11 5.25 15.13
N HIS A 136 1.05 4.32 15.21
CA HIS A 136 2.28 4.48 16.00
C HIS A 136 3.39 5.26 15.27
N GLU A 137 3.74 4.90 14.03
CA GLU A 137 4.88 5.48 13.30
C GLU A 137 4.51 6.71 12.49
N ASP A 138 3.45 6.60 11.69
CA ASP A 138 3.12 7.62 10.71
C ASP A 138 2.33 8.76 11.36
N TRP A 139 1.43 8.43 12.28
CA TRP A 139 0.58 9.38 13.01
C TRP A 139 1.15 9.75 14.38
N GLY A 140 1.94 8.88 15.02
CA GLY A 140 2.56 9.11 16.32
C GLY A 140 1.57 9.22 17.49
N LEU A 141 0.37 8.63 17.34
CA LEU A 141 -0.72 8.73 18.32
C LEU A 141 -0.44 7.99 19.63
N LEU A 142 0.31 6.89 19.53
CA LEU A 142 0.62 6.01 20.64
C LEU A 142 1.93 6.39 21.36
N ARG A 143 2.58 7.47 20.95
CA ARG A 143 3.71 8.08 21.67
C ARG A 143 3.15 9.00 22.76
N ILE A 144 2.38 8.43 23.69
CA ILE A 144 1.84 9.17 24.85
C ILE A 144 3.04 9.74 25.61
N ARG A 145 3.28 11.05 25.46
CA ARG A 145 4.19 11.82 26.31
C ARG A 145 3.40 12.73 27.24
N GLN A 146 4.10 13.27 28.23
CA GLN A 146 3.63 13.88 29.49
C GLN A 146 2.49 14.92 29.37
N ASP A 147 2.18 15.41 28.17
CA ASP A 147 1.30 16.56 27.93
C ASP A 147 -0.15 16.16 27.61
N LYS A 148 -0.53 14.87 27.78
CA LYS A 148 -1.89 14.31 27.61
C LYS A 148 -2.56 14.54 26.24
N THR A 149 -1.83 15.01 25.23
CA THR A 149 -2.35 15.08 23.87
C THR A 149 -2.06 13.77 23.15
N LEU A 150 -3.06 13.27 22.41
CA LEU A 150 -2.91 12.07 21.57
C LEU A 150 -2.02 12.33 20.34
N LEU A 151 -1.51 13.54 20.10
CA LEU A 151 -0.72 13.89 18.90
C LEU A 151 0.77 14.02 19.21
N ARG A 152 1.61 14.03 18.17
CA ARG A 152 3.07 14.25 18.30
C ARG A 152 3.39 15.64 18.86
N ALA A 153 4.48 15.72 19.61
CA ALA A 153 4.95 16.95 20.28
C ALA A 153 5.20 18.14 19.33
N LYS A 154 5.52 17.88 18.05
CA LYS A 154 5.70 18.93 17.04
C LYS A 154 4.90 18.59 15.79
N CYS A 155 3.88 19.41 15.54
CA CYS A 155 3.04 19.39 14.35
C CYS A 155 3.31 20.69 13.57
N LEU A 156 3.64 20.60 12.29
CA LEU A 156 3.86 21.75 11.40
C LEU A 156 2.55 22.24 10.79
N ILE A 157 1.54 21.39 10.65
CA ILE A 157 0.22 21.81 10.16
C ILE A 157 -0.50 22.50 11.33
N PRO A 158 -0.93 23.76 11.16
CA PRO A 158 -1.45 24.57 12.26
C PRO A 158 -2.83 24.11 12.78
N TYR A 159 -3.48 23.16 12.10
CA TYR A 159 -4.84 22.70 12.42
C TYR A 159 -4.83 21.27 13.00
N PRO A 160 -4.95 21.07 14.32
CA PRO A 160 -5.00 19.75 14.95
C PRO A 160 -6.14 18.86 14.42
N VAL A 161 -7.28 19.47 14.09
CA VAL A 161 -8.45 18.78 13.52
C VAL A 161 -8.10 18.05 12.23
N ALA A 162 -7.19 18.59 11.40
CA ALA A 162 -6.78 17.95 10.16
C ALA A 162 -6.09 16.59 10.41
N TYR A 163 -5.32 16.46 11.50
CA TYR A 163 -4.70 15.18 11.88
C TYR A 163 -5.75 14.15 12.27
N TYR A 164 -6.69 14.53 13.14
CA TYR A 164 -7.76 13.61 13.57
C TYR A 164 -8.63 13.16 12.40
N LEU A 165 -9.00 14.07 11.49
CA LEU A 165 -9.72 13.71 10.27
C LEU A 165 -8.92 12.77 9.37
N ALA A 166 -7.62 13.02 9.19
CA ALA A 166 -6.75 12.15 8.41
C ALA A 166 -6.60 10.75 9.02
N ILE A 167 -6.50 10.65 10.35
CA ILE A 167 -6.43 9.39 11.09
C ILE A 167 -7.74 8.60 10.96
N VAL A 168 -8.89 9.26 11.18
CA VAL A 168 -10.21 8.62 11.05
C VAL A 168 -10.42 8.13 9.62
N ASN A 169 -10.14 8.99 8.64
CA ASN A 169 -10.21 8.64 7.22
C ASN A 169 -9.31 7.43 6.89
N ASN A 170 -8.06 7.44 7.35
CA ASN A 170 -7.13 6.33 7.13
C ASN A 170 -7.64 5.04 7.78
N THR A 171 -8.19 5.12 9.00
CA THR A 171 -8.68 3.96 9.76
C THR A 171 -9.87 3.32 9.05
N ILE A 172 -10.89 4.11 8.70
CA ILE A 172 -12.11 3.61 8.03
C ILE A 172 -11.75 2.98 6.68
N LEU A 173 -11.01 3.71 5.84
CA LEU A 173 -10.70 3.26 4.49
C LEU A 173 -9.74 2.06 4.46
N ARG A 174 -8.99 1.81 5.54
CA ARG A 174 -8.14 0.61 5.65
C ARG A 174 -8.96 -0.68 5.76
N PHE A 175 -10.23 -0.59 6.17
CA PHE A 175 -11.20 -1.71 6.13
C PHE A 175 -12.04 -1.75 4.85
N ALA A 176 -11.80 -0.87 3.87
CA ALA A 176 -12.55 -0.86 2.61
C ALA A 176 -12.44 -2.18 1.80
N TRP A 177 -11.43 -3.01 2.08
CA TRP A 177 -11.32 -4.34 1.47
C TRP A 177 -12.49 -5.27 1.83
N ILE A 178 -13.14 -5.08 2.99
CA ILE A 178 -14.33 -5.86 3.39
C ILE A 178 -15.48 -5.56 2.42
N LEU A 179 -15.72 -4.28 2.13
CA LEU A 179 -16.74 -3.86 1.17
C LEU A 179 -16.40 -4.35 -0.25
N LYS A 180 -15.13 -4.27 -0.66
CA LYS A 180 -14.69 -4.82 -1.95
C LYS A 180 -14.92 -6.33 -2.05
N LEU A 181 -14.62 -7.08 -0.99
CA LEU A 181 -14.88 -8.52 -0.93
C LEU A 181 -16.37 -8.83 -1.03
N PHE A 182 -17.21 -8.07 -0.33
CA PHE A 182 -18.67 -8.22 -0.41
C PHE A 182 -19.21 -8.00 -1.83
N ILE A 183 -18.75 -6.95 -2.52
CA ILE A 183 -19.13 -6.64 -3.91
C ILE A 183 -18.80 -7.80 -4.85
N VAL A 184 -17.61 -8.38 -4.70
CA VAL A 184 -17.16 -9.54 -5.50
C VAL A 184 -18.00 -10.78 -5.19
N ILE A 185 -18.33 -11.04 -3.92
CA ILE A 185 -19.14 -12.21 -3.53
C ILE A 185 -20.58 -12.09 -4.05
N MET A 186 -21.16 -10.89 -4.04
CA MET A 186 -22.51 -10.63 -4.51
C MET A 186 -22.62 -10.57 -6.04
N ASN A 187 -21.50 -10.64 -6.76
CA ASN A 187 -21.46 -10.55 -8.22
C ASN A 187 -22.31 -9.38 -8.77
N SER A 188 -22.15 -8.20 -8.16
CA SER A 188 -22.94 -7.03 -8.54
C SER A 188 -22.70 -6.65 -9.99
N GLU A 189 -23.77 -6.36 -10.74
CA GLU A 189 -23.69 -5.90 -12.15
C GLU A 189 -22.78 -4.66 -12.32
N ASN A 190 -22.63 -3.85 -11.27
CA ASN A 190 -21.80 -2.64 -11.27
C ASN A 190 -20.42 -2.84 -10.62
N GLN A 191 -19.95 -4.08 -10.42
CA GLN A 191 -18.69 -4.40 -9.74
C GLN A 191 -17.51 -3.55 -10.24
N ASN A 192 -17.29 -3.47 -11.55
CA ASN A 192 -16.15 -2.73 -12.11
C ASN A 192 -16.22 -1.22 -11.81
N LYS A 193 -17.43 -0.63 -11.89
CA LYS A 193 -17.65 0.79 -11.55
C LYS A 193 -17.38 1.04 -10.06
N MET A 194 -17.83 0.14 -9.18
CA MET A 194 -17.59 0.26 -7.75
C MET A 194 -16.11 0.10 -7.39
N LEU A 195 -15.40 -0.85 -8.01
CA LEU A 195 -13.96 -1.03 -7.83
C LEU A 195 -13.18 0.21 -8.29
N LEU A 196 -13.60 0.85 -9.39
CA LEU A 196 -13.04 2.12 -9.85
C LEU A 196 -13.22 3.23 -8.79
N VAL A 197 -14.41 3.37 -8.21
CA VAL A 197 -14.68 4.35 -7.13
C VAL A 197 -13.76 4.10 -5.93
N PHE A 198 -13.61 2.85 -5.50
CA PHE A 198 -12.65 2.50 -4.44
C PHE A 198 -11.20 2.80 -4.81
N GLY A 199 -10.83 2.64 -6.08
CA GLY A 199 -9.53 3.05 -6.61
C GLY A 199 -9.29 4.56 -6.44
N CYS A 200 -10.26 5.40 -6.83
CA CYS A 200 -10.19 6.85 -6.65
C CYS A 200 -10.08 7.24 -5.16
N ILE A 201 -10.87 6.60 -4.30
CA ILE A 201 -10.81 6.83 -2.85
C ILE A 201 -9.45 6.46 -2.27
N GLU A 202 -8.86 5.34 -2.70
CA GLU A 202 -7.52 4.91 -2.27
C GLU A 202 -6.45 5.92 -2.69
N VAL A 203 -6.55 6.50 -3.90
CA VAL A 203 -5.66 7.57 -4.36
C VAL A 203 -5.79 8.81 -3.46
N ILE A 204 -6.99 9.26 -3.15
CA ILE A 204 -7.21 10.41 -2.25
C ILE A 204 -6.63 10.14 -0.86
N ARG A 205 -6.92 8.97 -0.28
CA ARG A 205 -6.39 8.56 1.03
C ARG A 205 -4.87 8.58 1.06
N ARG A 206 -4.23 8.07 0.01
CA ARG A 206 -2.76 8.06 -0.11
C ARG A 206 -2.18 9.47 -0.23
N ASN A 207 -2.83 10.36 -0.97
CA ASN A 207 -2.41 11.77 -1.06
C ASN A 207 -2.48 12.47 0.30
N ILE A 208 -3.53 12.24 1.08
CA ILE A 208 -3.63 12.76 2.46
C ILE A 208 -2.45 12.22 3.29
N TRP A 209 -2.24 10.90 3.30
CA TRP A 209 -1.13 10.28 4.02
C TRP A 209 0.24 10.82 3.59
N ASN A 210 0.46 11.10 2.30
CA ASN A 210 1.71 11.64 1.78
C ASN A 210 2.10 12.97 2.44
N VAL A 211 1.14 13.88 2.60
CA VAL A 211 1.38 15.20 3.23
C VAL A 211 1.89 15.01 4.66
N PHE A 212 1.16 14.24 5.48
CA PHE A 212 1.51 14.01 6.87
C PHE A 212 2.78 13.15 7.04
N ARG A 213 3.05 12.23 6.11
CA ARG A 213 4.28 11.42 6.15
C ARG A 213 5.52 12.24 5.84
N MET A 214 5.43 13.13 4.86
CA MET A 214 6.51 14.08 4.51
C MET A 214 6.77 15.04 5.67
N GLU A 215 5.71 15.55 6.28
CA GLU A 215 5.80 16.38 7.47
C GLU A 215 6.48 15.64 8.64
N ASN A 216 6.08 14.39 8.92
CA ASN A 216 6.71 13.55 9.93
C ASN A 216 8.22 13.40 9.69
N GLU A 217 8.59 13.15 8.43
CA GLU A 217 9.99 13.00 8.05
C GLU A 217 10.78 14.29 8.30
N GLN A 218 10.21 15.44 7.95
CA GLN A 218 10.84 16.74 8.14
C GLN A 218 11.02 17.08 9.61
N VAL A 219 10.02 16.79 10.45
CA VAL A 219 10.12 16.98 11.91
C VAL A 219 11.22 16.11 12.51
N ASN A 220 11.29 14.82 12.14
CA ASN A 220 12.27 13.90 12.70
C ASN A 220 13.70 14.14 12.18
N ASN A 221 13.86 14.55 10.92
CA ASN A 221 15.18 14.86 10.37
C ASN A 221 15.72 16.17 10.95
N CYS A 222 14.94 17.25 11.01
CA CYS A 222 15.38 18.51 11.63
C CYS A 222 15.68 18.37 13.15
N GLY A 223 15.06 17.40 13.83
CA GLY A 223 15.33 17.11 15.25
C GLY A 223 16.67 16.42 15.51
N LYS A 224 17.27 15.76 14.51
CA LYS A 224 18.55 15.03 14.63
C LYS A 224 19.78 15.89 14.27
N PHE A 225 19.59 17.09 13.74
CA PHE A 225 20.66 18.04 13.38
C PHE A 225 20.76 19.22 14.37
N ARG A 226 20.30 19.03 15.62
CA ARG A 226 20.47 20.00 16.71
C ARG A 226 21.30 19.39 17.82
#